data_AF-A0A8T1VIT6-F1
#
_entry.id   AF-A0A8T1VIT6-F1
#
_cell.length_a   1.000
_cell.length_b   1.000
_cell.length_c   1.000
_cell.angle_alpha   90.00
_cell.angle_beta   90.00
_cell.angle_gamma   90.00
#
_symmetry.space_group_name_H-M   'P 1'
#
loop_
_entity.id
_entity.type
_entity.pdbx_description
1 polymer ?
#
loop_
_entity_poly.entity_id
_entity_poly.type
_entity_poly.pdbx_seq_one_letter_code
_entity_poly.pdbx_strand_id
1 'polypeptide(L)'
;MATRNTRYWRRFLHNLLSVSDAPSSETSYDGVCVFTLSGRVEYRDGSFRASSSSAGSLDVDPLQFLAIFHQLTCQAILEETSAQQQPAAAKRPTQSVTPALRLGDCAFHVVAATFSSVCAVASGQSRGLVAEKLPFGVLVVAFSAPQRLEAVFGRLDHACAALRR
;
A
#
# COMPACT_ATOMS: atom_id res chain seq x y z
N MET A 1 -16.47 1.19 -20.62
CA MET A 1 -15.10 0.71 -20.29
C MET A 1 -14.92 0.26 -18.82
N ALA A 2 -15.75 0.67 -17.86
CA ALA A 2 -15.59 0.32 -16.43
C ALA A 2 -15.70 -1.19 -16.10
N THR A 3 -16.50 -1.96 -16.86
CA THR A 3 -16.78 -3.38 -16.58
C THR A 3 -15.58 -4.32 -16.76
N ARG A 4 -14.60 -3.92 -17.57
CA ARG A 4 -13.42 -4.72 -17.86
C ARG A 4 -12.44 -4.70 -16.67
N ASN A 5 -12.16 -3.51 -16.12
CA ASN A 5 -11.30 -3.34 -14.94
C ASN A 5 -11.85 -4.00 -13.69
N THR A 6 -13.18 -4.02 -13.51
CA THR A 6 -13.81 -4.67 -12.34
C THR A 6 -13.62 -6.19 -12.27
N ARG A 7 -13.40 -6.88 -13.40
CA ARG A 7 -13.17 -8.33 -13.40
C ARG A 7 -11.73 -8.69 -13.05
N TYR A 8 -10.76 -7.86 -13.43
CA TYR A 8 -9.34 -8.12 -13.22
C TYR A 8 -8.95 -8.04 -11.73
N TRP A 9 -9.35 -6.98 -11.01
CA TRP A 9 -8.98 -6.85 -9.60
C TRP A 9 -9.65 -7.90 -8.71
N ARG A 10 -10.89 -8.30 -9.00
CA ARG A 10 -11.60 -9.34 -8.22
C ARG A 10 -10.93 -10.70 -8.34
N ARG A 11 -10.56 -11.10 -9.55
CA ARG A 11 -9.84 -12.35 -9.79
C ARG A 11 -8.45 -12.31 -9.14
N PHE A 12 -7.76 -11.18 -9.25
CA PHE A 12 -6.49 -10.97 -8.57
C PHE A 12 -6.62 -11.10 -7.04
N LEU A 13 -7.59 -10.41 -6.42
CA LEU A 13 -7.83 -10.52 -4.99
C LEU A 13 -8.19 -11.94 -4.58
N HIS A 14 -9.04 -12.63 -5.36
CA HIS A 14 -9.36 -14.01 -5.09
C HIS A 14 -8.09 -14.85 -5.03
N ASN A 15 -7.22 -14.74 -6.05
CA ASN A 15 -5.94 -15.45 -6.06
C ASN A 15 -5.03 -15.04 -4.90
N LEU A 16 -4.96 -13.75 -4.58
CA LEU A 16 -4.14 -13.23 -3.50
C LEU A 16 -4.57 -13.76 -2.13
N LEU A 17 -5.88 -13.90 -1.92
CA LEU A 17 -6.49 -14.41 -0.70
C LEU A 17 -6.56 -15.95 -0.68
N SER A 18 -6.60 -16.61 -1.84
CA SER A 18 -6.75 -18.06 -1.97
C SER A 18 -5.42 -18.83 -2.02
N VAL A 19 -4.29 -18.19 -2.33
CA VAL A 19 -2.95 -18.80 -2.36
C VAL A 19 -2.41 -19.01 -0.92
N SER A 20 -3.25 -19.58 -0.06
CA SER A 20 -2.88 -19.99 1.29
C SER A 20 -2.94 -21.51 1.40
N ASP A 21 -1.96 -22.19 0.81
CA ASP A 21 -1.67 -23.62 1.05
C ASP A 21 -0.95 -23.85 2.41
N ALA A 22 -0.94 -22.84 3.29
CA ALA A 22 -0.45 -22.94 4.66
C ALA A 22 -1.62 -23.14 5.64
N PRO A 23 -1.43 -23.84 6.77
CA PRO A 23 -2.49 -24.11 7.75
C PRO A 23 -3.10 -22.79 8.24
N SER A 24 -4.31 -22.55 7.73
CA SER A 24 -5.39 -21.56 7.94
C SER A 24 -5.34 -20.43 9.00
N SER A 25 -4.32 -20.27 9.85
CA SER A 25 -4.30 -19.24 10.91
C SER A 25 -3.09 -18.29 10.89
N GLU A 26 -2.00 -18.60 10.18
CA GLU A 26 -0.78 -17.76 10.20
C GLU A 26 -0.69 -16.73 9.05
N THR A 27 -1.50 -16.88 8.01
CA THR A 27 -1.29 -16.20 6.72
C THR A 27 -2.39 -15.23 6.32
N SER A 28 -3.51 -15.17 7.05
CA SER A 28 -4.59 -14.22 6.78
C SER A 28 -4.14 -12.79 7.06
N TYR A 29 -4.44 -11.88 6.13
CA TYR A 29 -4.25 -10.45 6.36
C TYR A 29 -5.34 -9.93 7.28
N ASP A 30 -5.01 -8.95 8.12
CA ASP A 30 -6.01 -8.35 9.02
C ASP A 30 -7.07 -7.57 8.25
N GLY A 31 -6.69 -7.00 7.11
CA GLY A 31 -7.61 -6.28 6.24
C GLY A 31 -7.03 -6.07 4.85
N VAL A 32 -7.93 -6.02 3.87
CA VAL A 32 -7.61 -5.67 2.48
C VAL A 32 -8.58 -4.62 1.95
N CYS A 33 -8.06 -3.58 1.33
CA CYS A 33 -8.82 -2.50 0.72
C CYS A 33 -8.33 -2.29 -0.72
N VAL A 34 -9.26 -2.05 -1.65
CA VAL A 34 -8.93 -1.65 -3.02
C VAL A 34 -9.72 -0.42 -3.38
N PHE A 35 -9.05 0.58 -3.92
CA PHE A 35 -9.68 1.78 -4.49
C PHE A 35 -9.08 2.13 -5.84
N THR A 36 -9.87 2.78 -6.69
CA THR A 36 -9.43 3.25 -8.01
C THR A 36 -8.43 4.40 -7.88
N LEU A 37 -7.75 4.72 -8.97
CA LEU A 37 -6.88 5.91 -9.06
C LEU A 37 -7.66 7.24 -8.95
N SER A 38 -8.99 7.19 -9.05
CA SER A 38 -9.87 8.34 -8.79
C SER A 38 -10.33 8.42 -7.32
N GLY A 39 -9.84 7.54 -6.45
CA GLY A 39 -10.19 7.50 -5.03
C GLY A 39 -11.51 6.79 -4.71
N ARG A 40 -12.15 6.12 -5.68
CA ARG A 40 -13.38 5.35 -5.42
C ARG A 40 -13.02 4.01 -4.78
N VAL A 41 -13.53 3.73 -3.59
CA VAL A 41 -13.37 2.43 -2.94
C VAL A 41 -14.20 1.37 -3.66
N GLU A 42 -13.55 0.28 -4.09
CA GLU A 42 -14.16 -0.86 -4.79
C GLU A 42 -14.30 -2.09 -3.87
N TYR A 43 -13.43 -2.23 -2.86
CA TYR A 43 -13.41 -3.37 -1.94
C TYR A 43 -12.88 -2.99 -0.57
N ARG A 44 -13.49 -3.56 0.49
CA ARG A 44 -13.05 -3.47 1.89
C ARG A 44 -13.33 -4.79 2.59
N ASP A 45 -12.34 -5.29 3.30
CA ASP A 45 -12.45 -6.50 4.11
C ASP A 45 -11.59 -6.44 5.37
N GLY A 46 -11.95 -7.28 6.35
CA GLY A 46 -11.29 -7.35 7.65
C GLY A 46 -11.33 -6.02 8.41
N SER A 47 -10.16 -5.54 8.82
CA SER A 47 -9.97 -4.30 9.58
C SER A 47 -10.46 -3.06 8.84
N PHE A 48 -10.63 -3.08 7.52
CA PHE A 48 -11.14 -1.95 6.75
C PHE A 48 -12.67 -1.88 6.63
N ARG A 49 -13.41 -2.83 7.24
CA ARG A 49 -14.88 -2.79 7.24
C ARG A 49 -15.41 -1.77 8.24
N ALA A 50 -16.30 -0.89 7.77
CA ALA A 50 -16.93 0.17 8.55
C ALA A 50 -17.86 -0.33 9.67
N SER A 51 -18.30 -1.60 9.60
CA SER A 51 -19.25 -2.17 10.58
C SER A 51 -18.57 -2.82 11.80
N SER A 52 -17.23 -2.80 11.87
CA SER A 52 -16.49 -3.37 12.99
C SER A 52 -16.39 -2.31 14.10
N SER A 53 -17.37 -2.27 15.01
CA SER A 53 -17.33 -1.45 16.24
C SER A 53 -16.26 -1.92 17.26
N SER A 54 -15.25 -2.64 16.79
CA SER A 54 -14.12 -3.13 17.57
C SER A 54 -12.95 -2.15 17.48
N ALA A 55 -12.13 -2.10 18.53
CA ALA A 55 -10.95 -1.22 18.70
C ALA A 55 -9.78 -1.48 17.70
N GLY A 56 -10.09 -1.93 16.48
CA GLY A 56 -9.13 -2.25 15.44
C GLY A 56 -9.62 -1.97 14.01
N SER A 57 -10.76 -1.28 13.83
CA SER A 57 -11.18 -0.82 12.51
C SER A 57 -10.24 0.30 12.02
N LEU A 58 -9.83 0.21 10.76
CA LEU A 58 -8.98 1.18 10.07
C LEU A 58 -9.84 1.88 9.03
N ASP A 59 -10.04 3.19 9.19
CA ASP A 59 -10.68 3.99 8.16
C ASP A 59 -9.65 4.43 7.12
N VAL A 60 -9.83 3.96 5.89
CA VAL A 60 -8.95 4.28 4.76
C VAL A 60 -9.52 5.49 4.05
N ASP A 61 -8.77 6.58 4.07
CA ASP A 61 -8.91 7.70 3.16
C ASP A 61 -8.04 7.48 1.91
N PRO A 62 -8.63 7.15 0.75
CA PRO A 62 -7.90 6.95 -0.50
C PRO A 62 -7.05 8.15 -0.92
N LEU A 63 -7.46 9.37 -0.57
CA LEU A 63 -6.80 10.60 -0.99
C LEU A 63 -5.41 10.72 -0.36
N GLN A 64 -5.22 10.26 0.88
CA GLN A 64 -3.91 10.24 1.54
C GLN A 64 -2.90 9.39 0.75
N PHE A 65 -3.30 8.18 0.34
CA PHE A 65 -2.42 7.29 -0.43
C PHE A 65 -2.12 7.84 -1.82
N LEU A 66 -3.14 8.35 -2.51
CA LEU A 66 -2.96 8.93 -3.84
C LEU A 66 -2.05 10.16 -3.80
N ALA A 67 -2.17 11.00 -2.77
CA ALA A 67 -1.28 12.14 -2.55
C ALA A 67 0.17 11.70 -2.32
N ILE A 68 0.40 10.66 -1.51
CA ILE A 68 1.75 10.10 -1.29
C ILE A 68 2.34 9.58 -2.61
N PHE A 69 1.60 8.76 -3.37
CA PHE A 69 2.10 8.26 -4.65
C PHE A 69 2.38 9.38 -5.65
N HIS A 70 1.55 10.43 -5.67
CA HIS A 70 1.78 11.60 -6.50
C HIS A 70 3.05 12.34 -6.07
N GLN A 71 3.23 12.60 -4.77
CA GLN A 71 4.43 13.23 -4.22
C GLN A 71 5.70 12.43 -4.55
N LEU A 72 5.69 11.11 -4.38
CA LEU A 72 6.81 10.24 -4.72
C LEU A 72 7.13 10.30 -6.22
N THR A 73 6.10 10.38 -7.06
CA THR A 73 6.28 10.55 -8.52
C THR A 73 6.93 11.89 -8.84
N CYS A 74 6.41 13.00 -8.30
CA CYS A 74 6.97 14.33 -8.50
C CYS A 74 8.42 14.41 -8.00
N GLN A 75 8.71 13.84 -6.84
CA GLN A 75 10.05 13.81 -6.28
C GLN A 75 11.02 13.06 -7.18
N ALA A 76 10.65 11.88 -7.67
CA ALA A 76 11.49 11.12 -8.60
C ALA A 76 11.80 11.89 -9.89
N ILE A 77 10.81 12.60 -10.46
CA ILE A 77 11.00 13.43 -11.66
C ILE A 77 11.96 14.59 -11.39
N LEU A 78 11.83 15.26 -10.24
CA LEU A 78 12.72 16.35 -9.85
C LEU A 78 14.15 15.85 -9.60
N GLU A 79 14.30 14.70 -8.97
CA GLU A 79 15.60 14.06 -8.74
C GLU A 79 16.28 13.67 -10.07
N GLU A 80 15.53 13.11 -11.02
CA GLU A 80 16.03 12.80 -12.37
C GLU A 80 16.46 14.07 -13.12
N THR A 81 15.61 15.10 -13.12
CA THR A 81 15.87 16.37 -13.81
C THR A 81 17.10 17.08 -13.22
N SER A 82 17.24 17.09 -11.88
CA SER A 82 18.39 17.68 -11.20
C SER A 82 19.68 16.89 -11.40
N ALA A 83 19.60 15.55 -11.46
CA ALA A 83 20.75 14.69 -11.78
C ALA A 83 21.27 14.91 -13.21
N GLN A 84 20.40 15.26 -14.15
CA GLN A 84 20.79 15.63 -15.53
C GLN A 84 21.36 17.04 -15.64
N GLN A 85 21.08 17.94 -14.69
CA GLN A 85 21.50 19.35 -14.74
C GLN A 85 22.70 19.69 -13.85
N GLN A 86 23.01 18.90 -12.81
CA GLN A 86 24.14 19.17 -11.90
C GLN A 86 25.33 18.21 -12.08
N PRO A 87 26.58 18.72 -12.18
CA PRO A 87 27.76 17.89 -12.01
C PRO A 87 27.80 17.32 -10.58
N ALA A 88 28.26 16.07 -10.45
CA ALA A 88 28.09 15.14 -9.33
C ALA A 88 28.54 15.58 -7.90
N ALA A 89 28.95 16.83 -7.69
CA ALA A 89 29.60 17.28 -6.47
C ALA A 89 28.68 17.92 -5.40
N ALA A 90 27.37 18.09 -5.65
CA ALA A 90 26.48 18.79 -4.72
C ALA A 90 25.13 18.08 -4.48
N LYS A 91 25.13 16.75 -4.30
CA LYS A 91 23.93 16.06 -3.78
C LYS A 91 23.77 16.36 -2.27
N ARG A 92 23.09 17.45 -1.94
CA ARG A 92 22.47 17.58 -0.61
C ARG A 92 21.34 16.55 -0.53
N PRO A 93 21.29 15.68 0.49
CA PRO A 93 20.10 14.87 0.72
C PRO A 93 18.95 15.83 1.02
N THR A 94 18.01 15.93 0.08
CA THR A 94 16.68 16.48 0.36
C THR A 94 16.11 15.62 1.48
N GLN A 95 15.90 16.23 2.65
CA GLN A 95 15.16 15.58 3.74
C GLN A 95 13.76 15.30 3.21
N SER A 96 13.54 14.10 2.67
CA SER A 96 12.20 13.66 2.30
C SER A 96 11.46 13.45 3.61
N VAL A 97 10.58 14.40 3.93
CA VAL A 97 9.64 14.26 5.03
C VAL A 97 8.83 13.02 4.74
N THR A 98 9.13 11.93 5.44
CA THR A 98 8.46 10.64 5.22
C THR A 98 7.07 10.78 5.83
N PRO A 99 5.99 10.82 5.02
CA PRO A 99 4.67 11.14 5.51
C PRO A 99 4.18 10.05 6.47
N ALA A 100 3.48 10.45 7.53
CA ALA A 100 2.74 9.52 8.37
C ALA A 100 1.32 9.37 7.81
N LEU A 101 0.87 8.13 7.65
CA LEU A 101 -0.49 7.79 7.26
C LEU A 101 -1.37 7.71 8.50
N ARG A 102 -2.53 8.36 8.48
CA ARG A 102 -3.51 8.28 9.57
C ARG A 102 -4.74 7.51 9.11
N LEU A 103 -4.96 6.34 9.70
CA LEU A 103 -6.11 5.48 9.43
C LEU A 103 -6.92 5.34 10.73
N GLY A 104 -8.00 6.10 10.84
CA GLY A 104 -8.71 6.29 12.10
C GLY A 104 -7.77 6.83 13.19
N ASP A 105 -7.74 6.14 14.32
CA ASP A 105 -6.88 6.50 15.46
C ASP A 105 -5.44 5.97 15.36
N CYS A 106 -5.14 5.17 14.33
CA CYS A 106 -3.82 4.58 14.13
C CYS A 106 -2.94 5.46 13.23
N ALA A 107 -1.75 5.81 13.73
CA ALA A 107 -0.70 6.47 12.95
C ALA A 107 0.31 5.42 12.46
N PHE A 108 0.49 5.36 11.14
CA PHE A 108 1.47 4.51 10.47
C PHE A 108 2.60 5.37 9.92
N HIS A 109 3.83 5.09 10.34
CA HIS A 109 5.03 5.73 9.83
C HIS A 109 5.52 4.99 8.59
N VAL A 110 5.64 5.70 7.47
CA VAL A 110 6.21 5.12 6.25
C VAL A 110 7.69 4.82 6.48
N VAL A 111 8.08 3.57 6.28
CA VAL A 111 9.45 3.07 6.48
C VAL A 111 10.17 2.77 5.17
N ALA A 112 9.40 2.50 4.10
CA ALA A 112 9.93 2.36 2.75
C ALA A 112 8.87 2.84 1.75
N ALA A 113 9.32 3.50 0.68
CA ALA A 113 8.44 3.96 -0.37
C ALA A 113 9.16 3.93 -1.73
N THR A 114 8.44 3.50 -2.75
CA THR A 114 8.84 3.51 -4.16
C THR A 114 7.73 4.16 -4.99
N PHE A 115 7.92 4.28 -6.31
CA PHE A 115 6.89 4.80 -7.21
C PHE A 115 5.57 4.00 -7.20
N SER A 116 5.64 2.72 -6.79
CA SER A 116 4.52 1.79 -6.84
C SER A 116 4.20 1.12 -5.51
N SER A 117 5.02 1.28 -4.49
CA SER A 117 4.84 0.61 -3.21
C SER A 117 5.07 1.58 -2.05
N VAL A 118 4.26 1.47 -0.99
CA VAL A 118 4.45 2.19 0.26
C VAL A 118 4.31 1.19 1.40
N CYS A 119 5.33 1.09 2.22
CA CYS A 119 5.36 0.26 3.42
C CYS A 119 5.35 1.16 4.65
N ALA A 120 4.43 0.92 5.57
CA ALA A 120 4.29 1.69 6.79
C ALA A 120 4.03 0.79 8.00
N VAL A 121 4.45 1.25 9.19
CA VAL A 121 4.28 0.52 10.46
C VAL A 121 3.66 1.40 11.51
N ALA A 122 2.75 0.83 12.31
CA ALA A 122 2.13 1.55 13.41
C ALA A 122 3.13 1.81 14.55
N SER A 123 2.89 2.87 15.33
CA SER A 123 3.64 3.12 16.57
C SER A 123 3.54 1.91 17.50
N GLY A 124 4.69 1.33 17.86
CA GLY A 124 4.76 0.08 18.65
C GLY A 124 4.96 -1.20 17.83
N GLN A 125 5.10 -1.11 16.49
CA GLN A 125 5.46 -2.21 15.58
C GLN A 125 4.53 -3.44 15.63
N SER A 126 3.36 -3.32 16.24
CA SER A 126 2.38 -4.41 16.36
C SER A 126 1.55 -4.60 15.10
N ARG A 127 1.48 -3.57 14.25
CA ARG A 127 0.75 -3.55 12.98
C ARG A 127 1.58 -2.94 11.86
N GLY A 128 1.36 -3.43 10.66
CA GLY A 128 1.95 -2.89 9.44
C GLY A 128 0.92 -2.74 8.33
N LEU A 129 1.34 -1.98 7.32
CA LEU A 129 0.55 -1.60 6.18
C LEU A 129 1.42 -1.64 4.94
N VAL A 130 0.93 -2.27 3.88
CA VAL A 130 1.55 -2.22 2.55
C VAL A 130 0.51 -1.71 1.57
N ALA A 131 0.86 -0.67 0.81
CA ALA A 131 0.06 -0.14 -0.27
C ALA A 131 0.78 -0.32 -1.61
N GLU A 132 0.11 -0.93 -2.58
CA GLU A 132 0.64 -1.20 -3.91
C GLU A 132 -0.21 -0.49 -4.96
N LYS A 133 0.41 0.39 -5.74
CA LYS A 133 -0.18 1.04 -6.90
C LYS A 133 -0.11 0.09 -8.10
N LEU A 134 -1.27 -0.16 -8.69
CA LEU A 134 -1.53 -1.07 -9.81
C LEU A 134 -2.22 -0.31 -10.96
N PRO A 135 -2.24 -0.85 -12.19
CA PRO A 135 -2.88 -0.17 -13.33
C PRO A 135 -4.37 0.16 -13.14
N PHE A 136 -5.08 -0.61 -12.30
CA PHE A 136 -6.50 -0.42 -12.04
C PHE A 136 -6.82 0.34 -10.75
N GLY A 137 -5.82 0.65 -9.92
CA GLY A 137 -6.07 1.24 -8.60
C GLY A 137 -4.93 1.02 -7.62
N VAL A 138 -5.22 1.19 -6.34
CA VAL A 138 -4.30 0.92 -5.23
C VAL A 138 -4.88 -0.21 -4.39
N LEU A 139 -4.04 -1.20 -4.12
CA LEU A 139 -4.27 -2.25 -3.12
C LEU A 139 -3.66 -1.80 -1.80
N VAL A 140 -4.39 -1.91 -0.70
CA VAL A 140 -3.87 -1.67 0.65
C VAL A 140 -4.13 -2.91 1.49
N VAL A 141 -3.09 -3.38 2.16
CA VAL A 141 -3.11 -4.58 3.00
C VAL A 141 -2.60 -4.21 4.39
N ALA A 142 -3.41 -4.52 5.40
CA ALA A 142 -3.03 -4.40 6.81
C ALA A 142 -2.69 -5.79 7.37
N PHE A 143 -1.72 -5.83 8.27
CA PHE A 143 -1.31 -7.04 8.97
C PHE A 143 -0.83 -6.72 10.39
N SER A 144 -0.81 -7.73 11.26
CA SER A 144 -0.37 -7.64 12.65
C SER A 144 0.66 -8.72 12.95
N ALA A 145 1.40 -8.54 14.04
CA ALA A 145 2.25 -9.59 14.59
C ALA A 145 1.44 -10.90 14.77
N PRO A 146 2.00 -12.08 14.42
CA PRO A 146 3.42 -12.35 14.17
C PRO A 146 3.91 -12.09 12.73
N GLN A 147 3.06 -11.60 11.81
CA GLN A 147 3.47 -11.37 10.43
C GLN A 147 4.50 -10.23 10.34
N ARG A 148 5.55 -10.46 9.55
CA ARG A 148 6.63 -9.49 9.32
C ARG A 148 6.41 -8.72 8.03
N LEU A 149 6.81 -7.45 8.02
CA LEU A 149 6.67 -6.56 6.87
C LEU A 149 7.34 -7.14 5.62
N GLU A 150 8.53 -7.70 5.76
CA GLU A 150 9.31 -8.25 4.64
C GLU A 150 8.60 -9.45 4.00
N ALA A 151 7.98 -10.30 4.82
CA ALA A 151 7.25 -11.47 4.35
C ALA A 151 5.93 -11.08 3.67
N VAL A 152 5.23 -10.08 4.21
CA VAL A 152 3.99 -9.55 3.59
C VAL A 152 4.32 -8.84 2.29
N PHE A 153 5.31 -7.93 2.30
CA PHE A 153 5.75 -7.22 1.11
C PHE A 153 6.23 -8.18 0.01
N GLY A 154 7.06 -9.18 0.33
CA GLY A 154 7.54 -10.15 -0.66
C GLY A 154 6.41 -10.93 -1.34
N ARG A 155 5.36 -11.32 -0.58
CA ARG A 155 4.17 -11.98 -1.15
C ARG A 155 3.39 -11.03 -2.06
N LEU A 156 3.17 -9.79 -1.61
CA LEU A 156 2.42 -8.79 -2.37
C LEU A 156 3.16 -8.37 -3.63
N ASP A 157 4.46 -8.12 -3.55
CA ASP A 157 5.27 -7.74 -4.69
C ASP A 157 5.30 -8.84 -5.75
N HIS A 158 5.49 -10.09 -5.35
CA HIS A 158 5.42 -11.23 -6.28
C HIS A 158 4.07 -11.34 -6.98
N ALA A 159 2.97 -11.18 -6.23
CA ALA A 159 1.61 -11.21 -6.79
C ALA A 159 1.34 -10.01 -7.71
N CYS A 160 1.81 -8.82 -7.33
CA CYS A 160 1.62 -7.58 -8.07
C CYS A 160 2.51 -7.49 -9.31
N ALA A 161 3.69 -8.12 -9.31
CA ALA A 161 4.62 -8.14 -10.45
C ALA A 161 3.97 -8.68 -11.72
N ALA A 162 3.06 -9.66 -11.59
CA ALA A 162 2.29 -10.21 -12.71
C ALA A 162 1.33 -9.20 -13.36
N LEU A 163 0.97 -8.13 -12.64
CA LEU A 163 0.04 -7.09 -13.09
C LEU A 163 0.74 -5.80 -13.56
N ARG A 164 2.04 -5.66 -13.31
CA ARG A 164 2.84 -4.48 -13.71
C ARG A 164 3.54 -4.66 -15.06
N ARG A 165 3.53 -5.87 -15.61
CA ARG A 165 4.02 -6.19 -16.96
C ARG A 165 2.97 -5.86 -18.00
#